data_AF-A0A3D8WT17-F1
#
_entry.id   AF-A0A3D8WT17-F1
#
_cell.length_a   1.000
_cell.length_b   1.000
_cell.length_c   1.000
_cell.angle_alpha   90.00
_cell.angle_beta   90.00
_cell.angle_gamma   90.00
#
_symmetry.space_group_name_H-M   'P 1'
#
loop_
_entity.id
_entity.type
_entity.pdbx_description
1 polymer ?
#
loop_
_entity_poly.entity_id
_entity_poly.type
_entity_poly.pdbx_seq_one_letter_code
_entity_poly.pdbx_strand_id
1 'polypeptide(L)'
;MVYRKTSVSICRRGNVTSGITPFLLLGGFLFQSFSLIGLGIFFFSAAVAFQVITLPVEFNASARAKNLMLADGIIWNDEKYGVNKVLGAAALTYVAAALISVLGLLKYILIFFQGTREEEN
;
A
#
# COMPACT_ATOMS: atom_id res chain seq x y z
N MET A 1 -38.60 50.18 -1.61
CA MET A 1 -38.97 49.74 -0.26
C MET A 1 -40.01 48.63 -0.40
N VAL A 2 -39.56 47.37 -0.47
CA VAL A 2 -40.45 46.18 -0.40
C VAL A 2 -39.75 45.16 0.48
N TYR A 3 -40.32 44.93 1.65
CA TYR A 3 -39.96 43.89 2.60
C TYR A 3 -40.21 42.51 1.98
N ARG A 4 -39.19 41.66 1.86
CA ARG A 4 -39.41 40.20 1.85
C ARG A 4 -38.41 39.49 2.73
N LYS A 5 -38.83 39.34 3.98
CA LYS A 5 -38.38 38.37 4.96
C LYS A 5 -38.56 36.97 4.37
N THR A 6 -37.49 36.35 3.90
CA THR A 6 -37.43 34.90 3.78
C THR A 6 -36.16 34.45 4.47
N SER A 7 -36.34 34.05 5.74
CA SER A 7 -35.45 33.12 6.42
C SER A 7 -35.01 32.06 5.42
N VAL A 8 -33.76 32.11 4.97
CA VAL A 8 -33.11 30.91 4.47
C VAL A 8 -32.91 30.07 5.71
N SER A 9 -33.95 29.27 5.98
CA SER A 9 -33.99 28.28 7.01
C SER A 9 -32.69 27.51 6.95
N ILE A 10 -31.90 27.75 7.99
CA ILE A 10 -30.87 26.88 8.55
C ILE A 10 -31.56 25.59 9.02
N CYS A 11 -32.37 24.97 8.16
CA CYS A 11 -32.90 23.63 8.35
C CYS A 11 -31.70 22.70 8.24
N ARG A 12 -31.02 22.63 9.39
CA ARG A 12 -30.16 21.58 9.90
C ARG A 12 -30.55 20.28 9.21
N ARG A 13 -29.88 20.03 8.10
CA ARG A 13 -29.86 18.72 7.47
C ARG A 13 -29.30 17.82 8.57
N GLY A 14 -30.18 17.00 9.16
CA GLY A 14 -29.86 16.17 10.31
C GLY A 14 -28.55 15.47 10.05
N ASN A 15 -27.66 15.57 11.04
CA ASN A 15 -26.31 15.05 11.01
C ASN A 15 -26.37 13.53 10.78
N VAL A 16 -26.36 13.07 9.52
CA VAL A 16 -26.36 11.64 9.18
C VAL A 16 -25.13 10.95 9.77
N THR A 17 -24.07 11.73 9.99
CA THR A 17 -22.88 11.34 10.74
C THR A 17 -23.23 10.86 12.16
N SER A 18 -24.12 11.55 12.89
CA SER A 18 -24.44 11.22 14.30
C SER A 18 -25.03 9.82 14.51
N GLY A 19 -25.70 9.24 13.50
CA GLY A 19 -26.27 7.90 13.61
C GLY A 19 -25.22 6.79 13.41
N ILE A 20 -24.21 7.04 12.58
CA ILE A 20 -23.15 6.07 12.26
C ILE A 20 -21.98 6.18 13.26
N THR A 21 -21.73 7.36 13.81
CA THR A 21 -20.64 7.60 14.79
C THR A 21 -20.56 6.58 15.93
N PRO A 22 -21.65 6.20 16.64
CA PRO A 22 -21.55 5.22 17.71
C PRO A 22 -21.15 3.82 17.24
N PHE A 23 -21.61 3.38 16.05
CA PHE A 23 -21.19 2.10 15.48
C PHE A 23 -19.73 2.13 15.01
N LEU A 24 -19.27 3.26 14.48
CA LEU A 24 -17.87 3.47 14.07
C LEU A 24 -16.93 3.47 15.29
N LEU A 25 -17.33 4.12 16.39
CA LEU A 25 -16.57 4.12 17.64
C LEU A 25 -16.55 2.73 18.29
N LEU A 26 -17.68 2.02 18.31
CA LEU A 26 -17.75 0.67 18.86
C LEU A 26 -16.90 -0.31 18.03
N GLY A 27 -16.96 -0.20 16.70
CA GLY A 27 -16.08 -0.95 15.80
C GLY A 27 -14.61 -0.62 16.07
N GLY A 28 -14.25 0.66 16.19
CA GLY A 28 -12.90 1.09 16.53
C GLY A 28 -12.40 0.53 17.88
N PHE A 29 -13.27 0.46 18.89
CA PHE A 29 -12.93 -0.07 20.21
C PHE A 29 -12.75 -1.59 20.21
N LEU A 30 -13.61 -2.33 19.50
CA LEU A 30 -13.45 -3.77 19.28
C LEU A 30 -12.17 -4.07 18.47
N PHE A 31 -11.82 -3.20 17.53
CA PHE A 31 -10.59 -3.31 16.75
C PHE A 31 -9.31 -3.02 17.56
N GLN A 32 -9.42 -2.30 18.69
CA GLN A 32 -8.30 -1.94 19.57
C GLN A 32 -7.83 -3.10 20.47
N SER A 33 -8.63 -4.16 20.63
CA SER A 33 -8.41 -5.26 21.58
C SER A 33 -7.30 -6.28 21.18
N PHE A 34 -6.19 -5.84 20.61
CA PHE A 34 -4.95 -6.62 20.41
C PHE A 34 -4.96 -7.74 19.36
N SER A 35 -6.09 -8.34 18.99
CA SER A 35 -6.12 -9.46 18.02
C SER A 35 -5.90 -9.03 16.55
N LEU A 36 -6.27 -7.79 16.19
CA LEU A 36 -6.20 -7.35 14.79
C LEU A 36 -4.80 -7.00 14.31
N ILE A 37 -3.92 -6.54 15.19
CA ILE A 37 -2.54 -6.22 14.79
C ILE A 37 -1.83 -7.52 14.39
N GLY A 38 -2.01 -8.60 15.16
CA GLY A 38 -1.46 -9.93 14.81
C GLY A 38 -2.04 -10.48 13.51
N LEU A 39 -3.37 -10.38 13.32
CA LEU A 39 -4.01 -10.79 12.07
C LEU A 39 -3.54 -9.95 10.87
N GLY A 40 -3.39 -8.65 11.06
CA GLY A 40 -2.87 -7.72 10.06
C GLY A 40 -1.43 -8.03 9.66
N ILE A 41 -0.57 -8.34 10.63
CA ILE A 41 0.81 -8.78 10.38
C ILE A 41 0.82 -10.08 9.59
N PHE A 42 -0.06 -11.05 9.91
CA PHE A 42 -0.14 -12.30 9.17
C PHE A 42 -0.49 -12.07 7.70
N PHE A 43 -1.57 -11.34 7.41
CA PHE A 43 -1.96 -11.02 6.04
C PHE A 43 -0.91 -10.17 5.31
N PHE A 44 -0.31 -9.19 6.00
CA PHE A 44 0.75 -8.36 5.43
C PHE A 44 2.00 -9.20 5.11
N SER A 45 2.37 -10.15 5.97
CA SER A 45 3.47 -11.07 5.74
C SER A 45 3.24 -11.94 4.50
N ALA A 46 2.00 -12.41 4.28
CA ALA A 46 1.63 -13.17 3.09
C ALA A 46 1.74 -12.30 1.82
N ALA A 47 1.31 -11.04 1.87
CA ALA A 47 1.45 -10.10 0.77
C ALA A 47 2.92 -9.81 0.43
N VAL A 48 3.76 -9.60 1.46
CA VAL A 48 5.21 -9.39 1.28
C VAL A 48 5.89 -10.65 0.72
N ALA A 49 5.53 -11.83 1.22
CA ALA A 49 6.06 -13.09 0.72
C ALA A 49 5.69 -13.29 -0.76
N PHE A 50 4.44 -13.00 -1.13
CA PHE A 50 4.00 -13.04 -2.53
C PHE A 50 4.82 -12.09 -3.40
N GLN A 51 4.97 -10.82 -2.96
CA GLN A 51 5.78 -9.81 -3.65
C GLN A 51 7.24 -10.24 -3.87
N VAL A 52 7.85 -10.90 -2.88
CA VAL A 52 9.23 -11.40 -2.97
C VAL A 52 9.34 -12.61 -3.91
N ILE A 53 8.33 -13.48 -3.94
CA ILE A 53 8.30 -14.64 -4.84
C ILE A 53 8.04 -14.23 -6.29
N THR A 54 7.29 -13.16 -6.54
CA THR A 54 7.00 -12.66 -7.90
C THR A 54 8.12 -11.80 -8.50
N LEU A 55 9.01 -11.23 -7.69
CA LEU A 55 10.25 -10.56 -8.15
C LEU A 55 11.02 -11.31 -9.24
N PRO A 56 11.46 -12.56 -9.05
CA PRO A 56 12.28 -13.26 -10.04
C PRO A 56 11.59 -13.47 -11.40
N VAL A 57 10.27 -13.61 -11.46
CA VAL A 57 9.55 -13.77 -12.74
C VAL A 57 9.52 -12.46 -13.54
N GLU A 58 9.39 -11.32 -12.88
CA GLU A 58 9.46 -9.99 -13.52
C GLU A 58 10.84 -9.71 -14.13
N PHE A 59 11.93 -10.08 -13.42
CA PHE A 59 13.29 -9.95 -13.97
C PHE A 59 13.52 -10.83 -15.19
N ASN A 60 13.00 -12.06 -15.17
CA ASN A 60 13.13 -12.97 -16.30
C ASN A 60 12.37 -12.44 -17.53
N ALA A 61 11.16 -11.91 -17.33
CA ALA A 61 10.39 -11.28 -18.40
C ALA A 61 11.14 -10.08 -19.02
N SER A 62 11.71 -9.20 -18.19
CA SER A 62 12.52 -8.06 -18.66
C SER A 62 13.76 -8.51 -19.44
N ALA A 63 14.47 -9.54 -18.96
CA ALA A 63 15.63 -10.10 -19.67
C ALA A 63 15.24 -10.73 -21.02
N ARG A 64 14.11 -11.44 -21.07
CA ARG A 64 13.58 -12.02 -22.31
C ARG A 64 13.17 -10.94 -23.31
N ALA A 65 12.47 -9.90 -22.87
CA ALA A 65 12.05 -8.80 -23.72
C ALA A 65 13.23 -8.11 -24.40
N LYS A 66 14.33 -7.89 -23.67
CA LYS A 66 15.57 -7.32 -24.23
C LYS A 66 16.15 -8.17 -25.37
N ASN A 67 16.17 -9.49 -25.19
CA ASN A 67 16.70 -10.40 -26.22
C ASN A 67 15.81 -10.42 -27.47
N LEU A 68 14.48 -10.37 -27.30
CA LEU A 68 13.53 -10.29 -28.41
C LEU A 68 13.64 -8.95 -29.16
N MET A 69 13.78 -7.83 -28.45
CA MET A 69 13.95 -6.51 -29.08
C MET A 69 15.25 -6.41 -29.90
N LEU A 70 16.31 -7.08 -29.48
CA LEU A 70 17.55 -7.19 -30.24
C LEU A 70 17.40 -8.11 -31.46
N ALA A 71 16.64 -9.20 -31.34
CA ALA A 71 16.39 -10.15 -32.42
C ALA A 71 15.47 -9.58 -33.52
N ASP A 72 14.46 -8.78 -33.14
CA ASP A 72 13.52 -8.13 -34.06
C ASP A 72 14.08 -6.86 -34.71
N GLY A 73 15.32 -6.46 -34.38
CA GLY A 73 15.94 -5.24 -34.94
C GLY A 73 15.31 -3.94 -34.45
N ILE A 74 14.57 -3.96 -33.33
CA ILE A 74 13.91 -2.79 -32.75
C ILE A 74 14.94 -1.82 -32.13
N ILE A 75 16.11 -2.33 -31.74
CA ILE A 75 17.18 -1.56 -31.08
C ILE A 75 18.48 -1.77 -31.85
N TRP A 76 19.15 -0.68 -32.24
CA TRP A 76 20.49 -0.73 -32.85
C TRP A 76 21.58 -1.02 -31.81
N ASN A 77 22.74 -1.53 -32.24
CA ASN A 77 23.83 -1.92 -31.34
C ASN A 77 24.33 -0.77 -30.44
N ASP A 78 24.23 0.44 -30.96
CA ASP A 78 24.58 1.72 -30.37
C ASP A 78 23.58 2.18 -29.29
N GLU A 79 22.33 1.72 -29.35
CA GLU A 79 21.27 2.03 -28.37
C GLU A 79 21.13 0.97 -27.26
N LYS A 80 21.74 -0.21 -27.46
CA LYS A 80 21.70 -1.36 -26.54
C LYS A 80 22.12 -1.00 -25.12
N TYR A 81 23.11 -0.11 -24.97
CA TYR A 81 23.58 0.33 -23.65
C TYR A 81 22.54 1.20 -22.93
N GLY A 82 21.92 2.14 -23.64
CA GLY A 82 20.89 3.03 -23.11
C GLY A 82 19.64 2.27 -22.67
N VAL A 83 19.14 1.38 -23.51
CA VAL A 83 17.94 0.57 -23.19
C VAL A 83 18.20 -0.35 -22.00
N ASN A 84 19.39 -0.97 -21.91
CA ASN A 84 19.73 -1.80 -20.76
C ASN A 84 19.74 -1.01 -19.44
N LYS A 85 20.25 0.23 -19.46
CA LYS A 85 20.28 1.11 -18.30
C LYS A 85 18.87 1.49 -17.85
N VAL A 86 17.99 1.84 -18.78
CA VAL A 86 16.59 2.23 -18.45
C VAL A 86 15.78 1.03 -17.96
N LEU A 87 15.81 -0.11 -18.66
CA LEU A 87 15.09 -1.31 -18.21
C LEU A 87 15.65 -1.86 -16.89
N GLY A 88 16.95 -1.76 -16.67
CA GLY A 88 17.58 -2.12 -15.39
C GLY A 88 17.10 -1.21 -14.26
N ALA A 89 17.06 0.10 -14.50
CA ALA A 89 16.55 1.08 -13.54
C ALA A 89 15.07 0.86 -13.22
N ALA A 90 14.25 0.54 -14.22
CA ALA A 90 12.83 0.21 -14.01
C ALA A 90 12.67 -1.02 -13.10
N ALA A 91 13.46 -2.07 -13.32
CA ALA A 91 13.40 -3.27 -12.49
C ALA A 91 13.86 -3.03 -11.04
N LEU A 92 14.80 -2.10 -10.82
CA LEU A 92 15.24 -1.70 -9.46
C LEU A 92 14.12 -1.03 -8.64
N THR A 93 13.12 -0.43 -9.27
CA THR A 93 11.96 0.14 -8.53
C THR A 93 11.12 -0.94 -7.85
N TYR A 94 11.00 -2.12 -8.47
CA TYR A 94 10.27 -3.25 -7.89
C TYR A 94 11.05 -3.84 -6.70
N VAL A 95 12.39 -3.90 -6.79
CA VAL A 95 13.27 -4.25 -5.66
C VAL A 95 13.09 -3.27 -4.51
N ALA A 96 13.08 -1.96 -4.81
CA ALA A 96 12.89 -0.92 -3.80
C ALA A 96 11.54 -1.07 -3.09
N ALA A 97 10.46 -1.30 -3.85
CA ALA A 97 9.13 -1.55 -3.28
C ALA A 97 9.13 -2.76 -2.33
N ALA A 98 9.72 -3.88 -2.74
CA ALA A 98 9.83 -5.08 -1.90
C ALA A 98 10.64 -4.82 -0.62
N LEU A 99 11.76 -4.11 -0.72
CA LEU A 99 12.57 -3.69 0.44
C LEU A 99 11.77 -2.84 1.42
N ILE A 100 11.03 -1.85 0.92
CA ILE A 100 10.18 -0.99 1.73
C ILE A 100 9.09 -1.82 2.43
N SER A 101 8.47 -2.77 1.73
CA SER A 101 7.45 -3.64 2.34
C SER A 101 8.03 -4.55 3.42
N VAL A 102 9.24 -5.09 3.23
CA VAL A 102 9.95 -5.88 4.25
C VAL A 102 10.29 -5.04 5.48
N LEU A 103 10.81 -3.82 5.29
CA LEU A 103 11.07 -2.89 6.39
C LEU A 103 9.78 -2.49 7.13
N GLY A 104 8.69 -2.29 6.39
CA GLY A 104 7.37 -2.06 6.96
C GLY A 104 6.89 -3.23 7.82
N LEU A 105 7.10 -4.47 7.37
CA LEU A 105 6.72 -5.68 8.10
C LEU A 105 7.52 -5.78 9.41
N LEU A 106 8.83 -5.57 9.34
CA LEU A 106 9.69 -5.49 10.53
C LEU A 106 9.21 -4.41 11.51
N LYS A 107 8.84 -3.22 11.03
CA LYS A 107 8.30 -2.15 11.87
C LYS A 107 7.03 -2.61 12.61
N TYR A 108 6.09 -3.26 11.91
CA TYR A 108 4.85 -3.73 12.55
C TYR A 108 5.10 -4.84 13.58
N ILE A 109 6.04 -5.74 13.31
CA ILE A 109 6.47 -6.78 14.26
C ILE A 109 7.06 -6.12 15.52
N LEU A 110 7.94 -5.13 15.37
CA LEU A 110 8.53 -4.41 16.51
C LEU A 110 7.47 -3.68 17.36
N ILE A 111 6.53 -3.00 16.71
CA ILE A 111 5.42 -2.32 17.41
C ILE A 111 4.55 -3.34 18.17
N PHE A 112 4.28 -4.50 17.56
CA PHE A 112 3.51 -5.57 18.20
C PHE A 112 4.21 -6.13 19.45
N PHE A 113 5.53 -6.31 19.41
CA PHE A 113 6.32 -6.72 20.57
C PHE A 113 6.42 -5.64 21.65
N GLN A 114 6.32 -4.35 21.30
CA GLN A 114 6.30 -3.27 22.28
C GLN A 114 4.95 -3.18 22.99
N GLY A 115 3.84 -3.24 22.23
CA GLY A 115 2.49 -3.16 22.78
C GLY A 115 2.13 -4.32 23.71
N THR A 116 2.65 -5.53 23.45
CA THR A 116 2.43 -6.69 24.33
C THR A 116 3.11 -6.56 25.70
N ARG A 117 4.08 -5.66 25.88
CA ARG A 117 4.74 -5.41 27.19
C ARG A 117 3.94 -4.50 28.11
N GLU A 118 2.99 -3.74 27.58
CA GLU A 118 2.13 -2.84 28.36
C GLU A 118 0.94 -3.56 28.99
N GLU A 119 0.55 -4.74 28.47
CA GLU A 119 -0.53 -5.56 29.05
C GLU A 119 -0.10 -6.40 30.26
N GLU A 120 1.20 -6.52 30.54
CA GLU A 120 1.76 -7.34 31.63
C GLU A 120 2.16 -6.54 32.89
N ASN A 121 1.74 -5.26 33.02
CA ASN A 121 1.98 -4.44 34.21
C ASN A 121 0.73 -3.72 34.74
#